data_AF-J5Q5M9-F1
#
_entry.id   AF-J5Q5M9-F1
#
_cell.length_a   1.000
_cell.length_b   1.000
_cell.length_c   1.000
_cell.angle_alpha   90.00
_cell.angle_beta   90.00
_cell.angle_gamma   90.00
#
_symmetry.space_group_name_H-M   'P 1'
#
loop_
_entity.id
_entity.type
_entity.pdbx_description
1 polymer ?
#
loop_
_entity_poly.entity_id
_entity_poly.type
_entity_poly.pdbx_seq_one_letter_code
_entity_poly.pdbx_strand_id
1 'polypeptide(L)'
;MNGSGPVLDGATAAQRVWFLPHVRLSVFMHLADDAAEEAEDRSQRLLVMRKTLLQFLTFDRATFRDIAILLYPVIALDRFPWHCTSEDRMRLYAAGVRTLWVNGCLPLCGRWNSLAEMLNFFPNVNAIIFKTEVEAYSQGVRSARSKRPRDRLWLKEHITVEGFTVCPPKTRFLPEDLDYECWYHLSDSSEQPWTAQHFDYDSGGLPIVPEVLLLPAHRISMLGFTDESHDEWLSTLRHGKNLGLETQRIDWKIKSFEELDTLAEVAGKGLQTLQILSHSRLGKRTAHTATEIMNHIDRKRFPDLTELTLHITFPCISGGAPETSRARYKWLSKAMPPRLSSLRLVLVLDRWGIDTSDYDSDEPSAFYAECVFETEAPMAFIIAVRSKSGDDFDFTVETQYIDHDDNNDQLVEYKPSKSSYLRTVLREPLETVVGQDIAKRLKRKGRKKLRVSHVQKLSAPTSYKHLT
;
A
#
# COMPACT_ATOMS: atom_id res chain seq x y z
N MET A 1 -36.65 22.20 -13.04
CA MET A 1 -37.66 22.72 -12.08
C MET A 1 -36.92 23.43 -10.96
N ASN A 2 -37.08 24.75 -10.88
CA ASN A 2 -36.46 25.59 -9.85
C ASN A 2 -37.22 25.40 -8.54
N GLY A 3 -36.65 24.63 -7.62
CA GLY A 3 -37.15 24.52 -6.26
C GLY A 3 -36.68 25.71 -5.44
N SER A 4 -37.57 26.68 -5.26
CA SER A 4 -37.44 27.72 -4.24
C SER A 4 -37.30 27.07 -2.86
N GLY A 5 -36.09 27.12 -2.29
CA GLY A 5 -35.87 26.77 -0.89
C GLY A 5 -36.67 27.69 0.05
N PRO A 6 -36.96 27.25 1.28
CA PRO A 6 -37.73 28.05 2.21
C PRO A 6 -37.04 29.40 2.45
N VAL A 7 -37.77 30.49 2.27
CA VAL A 7 -37.33 31.83 2.68
C VAL A 7 -37.34 31.83 4.21
N LEU A 8 -36.14 31.71 4.78
CA LEU A 8 -35.91 31.69 6.22
C LEU A 8 -35.81 33.12 6.77
N ASP A 9 -36.93 33.83 6.76
CA ASP A 9 -37.04 35.09 7.51
C ASP A 9 -36.97 34.81 9.01
N GLY A 10 -35.96 35.36 9.67
CA GLY A 10 -35.70 35.16 11.11
C GLY A 10 -34.73 34.04 11.47
N ALA A 11 -34.15 33.30 10.53
CA ALA A 11 -33.20 32.23 10.85
C ALA A 11 -31.79 32.76 11.21
N THR A 12 -31.18 32.16 12.22
CA THR A 12 -29.80 32.44 12.63
C THR A 12 -28.80 32.02 11.54
N ALA A 13 -27.59 32.60 11.56
CA ALA A 13 -26.52 32.22 10.63
C ALA A 13 -26.22 30.71 10.68
N ALA A 14 -26.25 30.12 11.88
CA ALA A 14 -26.09 28.68 12.09
C ALA A 14 -27.18 27.86 11.39
N GLN A 15 -28.44 28.29 11.47
CA GLN A 15 -29.55 27.62 10.77
C GLN A 15 -29.38 27.70 9.24
N ARG A 16 -28.98 28.85 8.70
CA ARG A 16 -28.74 29.01 7.25
C ARG A 16 -27.62 28.10 6.75
N VAL A 17 -26.54 27.98 7.52
CA VAL A 17 -25.40 27.10 7.21
C VAL A 17 -25.80 25.62 7.33
N TRP A 18 -26.62 25.26 8.32
CA TRP A 18 -27.14 23.90 8.46
C TRP A 18 -27.95 23.44 7.24
N PHE A 19 -28.60 24.34 6.49
CA PHE A 19 -29.32 23.94 5.28
C PHE A 19 -28.42 23.61 4.07
N LEU A 20 -27.09 23.84 4.16
CA LEU A 20 -26.13 23.48 3.13
C LEU A 20 -25.77 21.97 3.20
N PRO A 21 -26.02 21.17 2.14
CA PRO A 21 -25.80 19.72 2.19
C PRO A 21 -24.35 19.34 2.49
N HIS A 22 -23.37 19.99 1.88
CA HIS A 22 -21.95 19.69 2.11
C HIS A 22 -21.51 19.96 3.55
N VAL A 23 -22.08 20.97 4.22
CA VAL A 23 -21.77 21.24 5.62
C VAL A 23 -22.34 20.15 6.53
N ARG A 24 -23.62 19.77 6.35
CA ARG A 24 -24.20 18.67 7.13
C ARG A 24 -23.46 17.36 6.90
N LEU A 25 -23.15 17.03 5.66
CA LEU A 25 -22.40 15.82 5.31
C LEU A 25 -21.02 15.81 6.00
N SER A 26 -20.27 16.92 5.95
CA SER A 26 -18.99 17.02 6.65
C SER A 26 -19.13 16.85 8.16
N VAL A 27 -20.16 17.42 8.79
CA VAL A 27 -20.42 17.26 10.23
C VAL A 27 -20.70 15.79 10.57
N PHE A 28 -21.58 15.13 9.82
CA PHE A 28 -21.91 13.73 10.08
C PHE A 28 -20.77 12.77 9.73
N MET A 29 -19.94 13.10 8.73
CA MET A 29 -18.71 12.35 8.45
C MET A 29 -17.73 12.45 9.61
N HIS A 30 -17.45 13.65 10.12
CA HIS A 30 -16.59 13.82 11.30
C HIS A 30 -17.14 13.10 12.52
N LEU A 31 -18.45 13.20 12.78
CA LEU A 31 -19.07 12.49 13.90
C LEU A 31 -18.94 10.96 13.76
N ALA A 32 -19.04 10.44 12.54
CA ALA A 32 -18.84 9.02 12.29
C ALA A 32 -17.37 8.64 12.49
N ASP A 33 -16.42 9.44 11.99
CA ASP A 33 -14.99 9.19 12.11
C ASP A 33 -14.55 9.19 13.59
N ASP A 34 -14.97 10.19 14.37
CA ASP A 34 -14.70 10.26 15.82
C ASP A 34 -15.23 9.01 16.54
N ALA A 35 -16.46 8.59 16.23
CA ALA A 35 -17.06 7.38 16.79
C ALA A 35 -16.33 6.09 16.34
N ALA A 36 -15.71 6.08 15.17
CA ALA A 36 -14.91 4.97 14.68
C ALA A 36 -13.57 4.87 15.40
N GLU A 37 -12.96 6.01 15.77
CA GLU A 37 -11.71 6.05 16.52
C GLU A 37 -11.88 5.56 17.96
N GLU A 38 -13.06 5.77 18.55
CA GLU A 38 -13.41 5.26 19.89
C GLU A 38 -13.67 3.75 19.93
N ALA A 39 -13.77 3.07 18.78
CA ALA A 39 -14.01 1.63 18.76
C ALA A 39 -12.77 0.84 19.21
N GLU A 40 -12.95 -0.04 20.19
CA GLU A 40 -11.89 -0.89 20.77
C GLU A 40 -11.24 -1.84 19.74
N ASP A 41 -11.98 -2.23 18.71
CA ASP A 41 -11.51 -3.11 17.63
C ASP A 41 -11.84 -2.53 16.25
N ARG A 42 -10.89 -2.69 15.32
CA ARG A 42 -11.03 -2.40 13.89
C ARG A 42 -12.24 -3.10 13.29
N SER A 43 -12.58 -4.31 13.75
CA SER A 43 -13.74 -5.06 13.25
C SER A 43 -15.10 -4.41 13.61
N GLN A 44 -15.14 -3.60 14.67
CA GLN A 44 -16.36 -2.98 15.18
C GLN A 44 -16.61 -1.55 14.71
N ARG A 45 -15.59 -0.88 14.13
CA ARG A 45 -15.66 0.53 13.69
C ARG A 45 -16.92 0.87 12.91
N LEU A 46 -17.24 0.08 11.87
CA LEU A 46 -18.42 0.31 11.02
C LEU A 46 -19.74 0.15 11.78
N LEU A 47 -19.80 -0.73 12.78
CA LEU A 47 -20.99 -0.93 13.61
C LEU A 47 -21.21 0.27 14.54
N VAL A 48 -20.14 0.78 15.16
CA VAL A 48 -20.19 1.95 16.04
C VAL A 48 -20.58 3.19 15.25
N MET A 49 -19.91 3.46 14.11
CA MET A 49 -20.28 4.52 13.17
C MET A 49 -21.77 4.50 12.83
N ARG A 50 -22.27 3.32 12.42
CA ARG A 50 -23.67 3.15 12.04
C ARG A 50 -24.60 3.41 13.23
N LYS A 51 -24.29 2.89 14.41
CA LYS A 51 -25.11 3.09 15.63
C LYS A 51 -25.22 4.57 15.98
N THR A 52 -24.12 5.32 15.87
CA THR A 52 -24.09 6.76 16.10
C THR A 52 -24.96 7.51 15.09
N LEU A 53 -24.77 7.22 13.80
CA LEU A 53 -25.52 7.86 12.71
C LEU A 53 -27.02 7.56 12.73
N LEU A 54 -27.42 6.34 13.12
CA LEU A 54 -28.84 5.93 13.15
C LEU A 54 -29.71 6.84 14.03
N GLN A 55 -29.16 7.43 15.07
CA GLN A 55 -29.89 8.32 16.00
C GLN A 55 -30.40 9.59 15.32
N PHE A 56 -29.76 10.01 14.22
CA PHE A 56 -30.08 11.25 13.54
C PHE A 56 -31.05 11.07 12.35
N LEU A 57 -31.45 9.83 12.04
CA LEU A 57 -32.37 9.54 10.92
C LEU A 57 -33.75 10.19 11.05
N THR A 58 -34.18 10.50 12.27
CA THR A 58 -35.51 11.06 12.57
C THR A 58 -35.52 12.58 12.71
N PHE A 59 -34.37 13.24 12.53
CA PHE A 59 -34.22 14.67 12.79
C PHE A 59 -35.04 15.54 11.82
N ASP A 60 -34.82 15.38 10.52
CA ASP A 60 -35.62 15.99 9.46
C ASP A 60 -35.39 15.26 8.11
N ARG A 61 -36.16 15.62 7.06
CA ARG A 61 -36.08 14.96 5.74
C ARG A 61 -34.75 15.19 5.01
N ALA A 62 -34.12 16.36 5.18
CA ALA A 62 -32.85 16.69 4.54
C ALA A 62 -31.70 15.94 5.24
N THR A 63 -31.68 15.99 6.57
CA THR A 63 -30.76 15.26 7.44
C THR A 63 -30.86 13.75 7.21
N PHE A 64 -32.07 13.20 7.07
CA PHE A 64 -32.29 11.80 6.71
C PHE A 64 -31.54 11.41 5.43
N ARG A 65 -31.62 12.21 4.36
CA ARG A 65 -30.97 11.90 3.08
C ARG A 65 -29.45 11.84 3.21
N ASP A 66 -28.87 12.81 3.92
CA ASP A 66 -27.42 12.91 4.09
C ASP A 66 -26.90 11.73 4.93
N ILE A 67 -27.59 11.37 6.01
CA ILE A 67 -27.23 10.22 6.86
C ILE A 67 -27.45 8.89 6.12
N ALA A 68 -28.54 8.74 5.38
CA ALA A 68 -28.87 7.49 4.68
C ALA A 68 -27.73 7.03 3.75
N ILE A 69 -27.05 7.98 3.10
CA ILE A 69 -25.91 7.73 2.21
C ILE A 69 -24.66 7.30 3.01
N LEU A 70 -24.55 7.67 4.29
CA LEU A 70 -23.39 7.35 5.15
C LEU A 70 -23.56 6.05 5.95
N LEU A 71 -24.75 5.46 6.01
CA LEU A 71 -25.01 4.29 6.88
C LEU A 71 -24.41 2.97 6.38
N TYR A 72 -24.26 2.81 5.07
CA TYR A 72 -23.90 1.54 4.44
C TYR A 72 -22.77 1.65 3.42
N PRO A 73 -21.64 2.34 3.71
CA PRO A 73 -20.55 2.48 2.75
C PRO A 73 -19.95 1.12 2.36
N VAL A 74 -19.98 0.16 3.29
CA VAL A 74 -19.60 -1.24 3.08
C VAL A 74 -20.70 -2.13 3.64
N ILE A 75 -21.23 -3.06 2.84
CA ILE A 75 -22.30 -3.95 3.31
C ILE A 75 -22.28 -5.31 2.62
N ALA A 76 -22.63 -6.36 3.36
CA ALA A 76 -22.96 -7.65 2.77
C ALA A 76 -24.37 -7.62 2.17
N LEU A 77 -24.54 -8.21 1.00
CA LEU A 77 -25.77 -8.09 0.21
C LEU A 77 -26.98 -8.70 0.92
N ASP A 78 -26.77 -9.80 1.64
CA ASP A 78 -27.76 -10.45 2.52
C ASP A 78 -28.17 -9.57 3.71
N ARG A 79 -27.29 -8.69 4.17
CA ARG A 79 -27.51 -7.75 5.28
C ARG A 79 -28.09 -6.40 4.83
N PHE A 80 -28.27 -6.19 3.54
CA PHE A 80 -28.92 -4.98 3.03
C PHE A 80 -30.38 -4.91 3.51
N PRO A 81 -30.89 -3.71 3.88
CA PRO A 81 -32.23 -3.56 4.46
C PRO A 81 -33.35 -3.73 3.41
N TRP A 82 -33.47 -4.93 2.86
CA TRP A 82 -34.45 -5.30 1.83
C TRP A 82 -35.90 -5.15 2.28
N HIS A 83 -36.15 -5.22 3.59
CA HIS A 83 -37.48 -5.08 4.18
C HIS A 83 -37.81 -3.62 4.53
N CYS A 84 -37.05 -2.65 4.02
CA CYS A 84 -37.40 -1.24 4.16
C CYS A 84 -38.75 -0.98 3.48
N THR A 85 -39.71 -0.46 4.24
CA THR A 85 -41.08 -0.22 3.76
C THR A 85 -41.19 0.93 2.74
N SER A 86 -40.14 1.72 2.57
CA SER A 86 -40.09 2.84 1.63
C SER A 86 -39.00 2.62 0.59
N GLU A 87 -39.42 2.52 -0.67
CA GLU A 87 -38.50 2.35 -1.80
C GLU A 87 -37.52 3.53 -1.93
N ASP A 88 -38.00 4.77 -1.73
CA ASP A 88 -37.16 5.98 -1.74
C ASP A 88 -36.03 5.91 -0.69
N ARG A 89 -36.34 5.42 0.51
CA ARG A 89 -35.34 5.25 1.59
C ARG A 89 -34.34 4.16 1.22
N MET A 90 -34.82 3.05 0.66
CA MET A 90 -33.98 1.96 0.20
C MET A 90 -33.02 2.39 -0.91
N ARG A 91 -33.49 3.20 -1.87
CA ARG A 91 -32.65 3.79 -2.94
C ARG A 91 -31.59 4.72 -2.38
N LEU A 92 -31.88 5.50 -1.35
CA LEU A 92 -30.89 6.35 -0.68
C LEU A 92 -29.82 5.53 0.06
N TYR A 93 -30.21 4.44 0.72
CA TYR A 93 -29.25 3.50 1.31
C TYR A 93 -28.37 2.87 0.23
N ALA A 94 -28.95 2.42 -0.88
CA ALA A 94 -28.21 1.84 -2.00
C ALA A 94 -27.24 2.84 -2.65
N ALA A 95 -27.63 4.11 -2.75
CA ALA A 95 -26.75 5.18 -3.24
C ALA A 95 -25.57 5.46 -2.29
N GLY A 96 -25.64 5.08 -1.02
CA GLY A 96 -24.52 5.15 -0.08
C GLY A 96 -23.49 4.04 -0.23
N VAL A 97 -23.85 2.92 -0.84
CA VAL A 97 -22.99 1.74 -0.91
C VAL A 97 -21.83 1.99 -1.88
N ARG A 98 -20.61 1.79 -1.39
CA ARG A 98 -19.37 1.81 -2.19
C ARG A 98 -18.82 0.39 -2.38
N THR A 99 -18.83 -0.40 -1.31
CA THR A 99 -18.34 -1.77 -1.34
C THR A 99 -19.43 -2.76 -0.96
N LEU A 100 -19.62 -3.77 -1.79
CA LEU A 100 -20.69 -4.76 -1.64
C LEU A 100 -20.09 -6.15 -1.48
N TRP A 101 -20.41 -6.85 -0.39
CA TRP A 101 -19.91 -8.20 -0.13
C TRP A 101 -20.98 -9.22 -0.52
N VAL A 102 -20.64 -10.14 -1.41
CA VAL A 102 -21.53 -11.19 -1.91
C VAL A 102 -21.01 -12.54 -1.42
N ASN A 103 -21.92 -13.37 -0.90
CA ASN A 103 -21.64 -14.79 -0.67
C ASN A 103 -21.98 -15.53 -1.97
N GLY A 104 -21.02 -16.21 -2.60
CA GLY A 104 -21.18 -16.89 -3.90
C GLY A 104 -20.21 -16.38 -4.97
N CYS A 105 -20.30 -16.96 -6.17
CA CYS A 105 -19.59 -16.55 -7.39
C CYS A 105 -20.52 -15.78 -8.35
N LEU A 106 -20.00 -15.27 -9.46
CA LEU A 106 -20.83 -14.73 -10.55
C LEU A 106 -21.46 -15.91 -11.33
N PRO A 107 -22.76 -15.87 -11.71
CA PRO A 107 -23.82 -14.92 -11.39
C PRO A 107 -24.85 -15.47 -10.38
N LEU A 108 -25.75 -14.59 -9.91
CA LEU A 108 -27.03 -14.87 -9.25
C LEU A 108 -27.03 -14.90 -7.71
N CYS A 109 -27.22 -13.72 -7.16
CA CYS A 109 -28.26 -13.62 -6.12
C CYS A 109 -29.60 -13.69 -6.84
N GLY A 110 -30.52 -14.58 -6.44
CA GLY A 110 -31.81 -14.81 -7.11
C GLY A 110 -32.77 -13.60 -7.21
N ARG A 111 -32.31 -12.39 -6.85
CA ARG A 111 -33.01 -11.12 -7.01
C ARG A 111 -32.68 -10.37 -8.30
N TRP A 112 -31.55 -10.66 -8.96
CA TRP A 112 -31.14 -9.98 -10.19
C TRP A 112 -30.83 -10.99 -11.28
N ASN A 113 -31.23 -10.65 -12.50
CA ASN A 113 -30.97 -11.47 -13.66
C ASN A 113 -29.56 -11.22 -14.26
N SER A 114 -28.88 -10.16 -13.81
CA SER A 114 -27.60 -9.72 -14.37
C SER A 114 -26.78 -8.86 -13.39
N LEU A 115 -25.46 -8.77 -13.61
CA LEU A 115 -24.60 -7.92 -12.78
C LEU A 115 -24.87 -6.43 -13.03
N ALA A 116 -25.17 -6.06 -14.29
CA ALA A 116 -25.55 -4.70 -14.67
C ALA A 116 -26.81 -4.21 -13.93
N GLU A 117 -27.81 -5.08 -13.74
CA GLU A 117 -29.03 -4.74 -13.01
C GLU A 117 -28.74 -4.43 -11.53
N MET A 118 -27.87 -5.21 -10.89
CA MET A 118 -27.44 -4.95 -9.52
C MET A 118 -26.67 -3.63 -9.41
N LEU A 119 -25.77 -3.35 -10.35
CA LEU A 119 -25.02 -2.08 -10.38
C LEU A 119 -25.92 -0.86 -10.63
N ASN A 120 -26.99 -1.01 -11.41
CA ASN A 120 -28.02 0.04 -11.56
C ASN A 120 -28.78 0.31 -10.26
N PHE A 121 -28.97 -0.72 -9.43
CA PHE A 121 -29.58 -0.54 -8.11
C PHE A 121 -28.63 0.13 -7.11
N PHE A 122 -27.33 -0.21 -7.17
CA PHE A 122 -26.26 0.36 -6.35
C PHE A 122 -25.34 1.28 -7.17
N PRO A 123 -25.80 2.50 -7.54
CA PRO A 123 -25.18 3.34 -8.57
C PRO A 123 -23.78 3.87 -8.23
N ASN A 124 -23.36 3.66 -6.99
CA ASN A 124 -22.17 4.25 -6.39
C ASN A 124 -21.15 3.19 -5.95
N VAL A 125 -21.45 1.91 -6.22
CA VAL A 125 -20.56 0.78 -5.93
C VAL A 125 -19.35 0.84 -6.85
N ASN A 126 -18.17 0.86 -6.23
CA ASN A 126 -16.89 0.79 -6.91
C ASN A 126 -16.18 -0.55 -6.67
N ALA A 127 -16.64 -1.37 -5.72
CA ALA A 127 -16.08 -2.69 -5.44
C ALA A 127 -17.17 -3.70 -5.02
N ILE A 128 -17.15 -4.89 -5.60
CA ILE A 128 -17.96 -6.05 -5.21
C ILE A 128 -16.99 -7.18 -4.85
N ILE A 129 -17.10 -7.74 -3.65
CA ILE A 129 -16.20 -8.77 -3.12
C ILE A 129 -16.96 -10.08 -2.95
N PHE A 130 -16.48 -11.14 -3.59
CA PHE A 130 -17.08 -12.48 -3.56
C PHE A 130 -16.34 -13.35 -2.53
N LYS A 131 -16.98 -13.60 -1.37
CA LYS A 131 -16.31 -14.25 -0.23
C LYS A 131 -15.90 -15.70 -0.47
N THR A 132 -16.58 -16.40 -1.37
CA THR A 132 -16.39 -17.84 -1.59
C THR A 132 -15.27 -18.15 -2.59
N GLU A 133 -14.87 -17.19 -3.44
CA GLU A 133 -13.91 -17.44 -4.52
C GLU A 133 -12.73 -16.45 -4.58
N VAL A 134 -12.61 -15.53 -3.61
CA VAL A 134 -11.55 -14.51 -3.59
C VAL A 134 -11.56 -13.62 -4.86
N GLU A 135 -12.70 -13.54 -5.54
CA GLU A 135 -12.92 -12.69 -6.70
C GLU A 135 -13.39 -11.30 -6.25
N ALA A 136 -13.01 -10.27 -6.98
CA ALA A 136 -13.49 -8.92 -6.75
C ALA A 136 -13.79 -8.19 -8.06
N TYR A 137 -15.00 -7.70 -8.24
CA TYR A 137 -15.30 -6.76 -9.31
C TYR A 137 -15.02 -5.34 -8.85
N SER A 138 -14.35 -4.53 -9.67
CA SER A 138 -14.15 -3.12 -9.38
C SER A 138 -14.56 -2.25 -10.55
N GLN A 139 -15.21 -1.13 -10.25
CA GLN A 139 -15.43 -0.13 -11.27
C GLN A 139 -14.16 0.71 -11.41
N GLY A 140 -13.56 0.70 -12.60
CA GLY A 140 -12.46 1.60 -12.91
C GLY A 140 -12.92 3.04 -12.67
N VAL A 141 -12.18 3.81 -11.86
CA VAL A 141 -12.48 5.24 -11.67
C VAL A 141 -12.55 5.86 -13.06
N ARG A 142 -13.70 6.45 -13.41
CA ARG A 142 -13.92 7.18 -14.66
C ARG A 142 -12.83 8.24 -14.81
N SER A 143 -11.72 7.89 -15.43
CA SER A 143 -10.71 8.84 -15.81
C SER A 143 -11.33 9.72 -16.88
N ALA A 144 -11.47 11.01 -16.61
CA ALA A 144 -11.97 11.99 -17.56
C ALA A 144 -11.19 12.02 -18.90
N ARG A 145 -10.08 11.26 -19.00
CA ARG A 145 -9.20 11.17 -20.17
C ARG A 145 -9.33 9.88 -20.98
N SER A 146 -9.94 8.79 -20.49
CA SER A 146 -10.11 7.57 -21.31
C SER A 146 -11.46 7.62 -22.06
N LYS A 147 -11.42 7.49 -23.38
CA LYS A 147 -12.62 7.46 -24.24
C LYS A 147 -13.40 6.13 -24.17
N ARG A 148 -13.05 5.22 -23.26
CA ARG A 148 -13.78 3.98 -22.99
C ARG A 148 -13.69 3.65 -21.50
N PRO A 149 -14.81 3.54 -20.78
CA PRO A 149 -14.83 2.95 -19.45
C PRO A 149 -15.09 1.45 -19.63
N ARG A 150 -14.03 0.67 -19.83
CA ARG A 150 -14.16 -0.77 -19.54
C ARG A 150 -14.10 -0.93 -18.04
N ASP A 151 -15.06 -1.65 -17.49
CA ASP A 151 -15.03 -1.99 -16.08
C ASP A 151 -13.93 -3.04 -15.84
N ARG A 152 -13.40 -3.13 -14.61
CA ARG A 152 -12.22 -3.96 -14.33
C ARG A 152 -12.59 -5.05 -13.33
N LEU A 153 -12.57 -6.30 -13.79
CA LEU A 153 -12.74 -7.45 -12.91
C LEU A 153 -11.36 -7.87 -12.38
N TRP A 154 -11.20 -7.87 -11.06
CA TRP A 154 -9.96 -8.23 -10.39
C TRP A 154 -10.12 -9.63 -9.82
N LEU A 155 -9.30 -10.54 -10.31
CA LEU A 155 -9.31 -11.94 -9.92
C LEU A 155 -8.06 -12.18 -9.10
N LYS A 156 -8.23 -12.46 -7.81
CA LYS A 156 -7.10 -12.92 -7.01
C LYS A 156 -6.94 -14.42 -7.24
N GLU A 157 -5.88 -14.79 -7.96
CA GLU A 157 -5.59 -16.17 -8.28
C GLU A 157 -4.27 -16.57 -7.64
N HIS A 158 -4.37 -17.39 -6.61
CA HIS A 158 -3.20 -18.05 -6.08
C HIS A 158 -2.69 -19.07 -7.10
N ILE A 159 -1.43 -18.95 -7.48
CA ILE A 159 -0.82 -19.92 -8.38
C ILE A 159 -0.53 -21.15 -7.54
N THR A 160 -1.31 -22.20 -7.75
CA THR A 160 -1.08 -23.50 -7.12
C THR A 160 -0.13 -24.32 -7.96
N VAL A 161 0.76 -25.04 -7.28
CA VAL A 161 1.61 -26.05 -7.88
C VAL A 161 1.21 -27.38 -7.31
N GLU A 162 0.88 -28.32 -8.19
CA GLU A 162 0.63 -29.71 -7.83
C GLU A 162 1.79 -30.54 -8.38
N GLY A 163 2.63 -31.06 -7.47
CA GLY A 163 3.89 -31.70 -7.85
C GLY A 163 4.89 -30.69 -8.44
N PHE A 164 5.23 -30.84 -9.72
CA PHE A 164 6.12 -29.93 -10.45
C PHE A 164 5.39 -29.11 -11.52
N THR A 165 4.05 -29.10 -11.53
CA THR A 165 3.26 -28.48 -12.59
C THR A 165 2.47 -27.30 -12.05
N VAL A 166 2.59 -26.16 -12.75
CA VAL A 166 1.77 -24.97 -12.49
C VAL A 166 0.35 -25.23 -12.99
N CYS A 167 -0.63 -25.18 -12.09
CA CYS A 167 -2.01 -25.49 -12.43
C CYS A 167 -2.62 -24.42 -13.35
N PRO A 168 -3.51 -24.80 -14.29
CA PRO A 168 -4.24 -23.83 -15.10
C PRO A 168 -5.18 -22.99 -14.22
N PRO A 169 -5.62 -21.83 -14.72
CA PRO A 169 -6.60 -21.01 -14.01
C PRO A 169 -7.85 -21.82 -13.69
N LYS A 170 -8.48 -21.51 -12.54
CA LYS A 170 -9.78 -22.10 -12.23
C LYS A 170 -10.79 -21.79 -13.34
N THR A 171 -11.66 -22.74 -13.66
CA THR A 171 -12.77 -22.49 -14.60
C THR A 171 -13.71 -21.45 -13.96
N ARG A 172 -14.05 -20.40 -14.71
CA ARG A 172 -14.87 -19.29 -14.21
C ARG A 172 -16.09 -19.05 -15.08
N PHE A 173 -17.16 -18.61 -14.42
CA PHE A 173 -18.36 -18.11 -15.04
C PHE A 173 -18.34 -16.59 -14.98
N LEU A 174 -17.85 -15.97 -16.06
CA LEU A 174 -17.76 -14.52 -16.15
C LEU A 174 -19.10 -13.94 -16.65
N PRO A 175 -19.47 -12.72 -16.22
CA PRO A 175 -20.75 -12.12 -16.56
C PRO A 175 -20.78 -11.73 -18.04
N GLU A 176 -21.72 -12.28 -18.81
CA GLU A 176 -21.82 -12.03 -20.26
C GLU A 176 -22.37 -10.63 -20.61
N ASP A 177 -22.98 -9.94 -19.63
CA ASP A 177 -23.70 -8.68 -19.82
C ASP A 177 -22.84 -7.41 -19.65
N LEU A 178 -21.53 -7.54 -19.44
CA LEU A 178 -20.61 -6.43 -19.20
C LEU A 178 -19.34 -6.52 -20.09
N ASP A 179 -18.84 -5.38 -20.56
CA ASP A 179 -17.51 -5.27 -21.16
C ASP A 179 -16.47 -5.00 -20.06
N TYR A 180 -15.71 -6.03 -19.69
CA TYR A 180 -14.74 -5.98 -18.61
C TYR A 180 -13.34 -6.44 -19.06
N GLU A 181 -12.32 -5.96 -18.34
CA GLU A 181 -10.95 -6.49 -18.41
C GLU A 181 -10.68 -7.33 -17.16
N CYS A 182 -10.24 -8.57 -17.35
CA CYS A 182 -9.78 -9.43 -16.26
C CYS A 182 -8.34 -9.11 -15.91
N TRP A 183 -8.10 -8.91 -14.62
CA TRP A 183 -6.76 -8.72 -14.08
C TRP A 183 -6.47 -9.70 -12.97
N TYR A 184 -5.29 -10.32 -13.02
CA TYR A 184 -4.91 -11.39 -12.10
C TYR A 184 -3.97 -10.91 -11.00
N HIS A 185 -4.16 -11.38 -9.77
CA HIS A 185 -3.14 -11.26 -8.73
C HIS A 185 -2.42 -12.58 -8.61
N LEU A 186 -1.26 -12.67 -9.24
CA LEU A 186 -0.42 -13.85 -9.27
C LEU A 186 0.49 -13.85 -8.03
N SER A 187 0.21 -14.76 -7.11
CA SER A 187 1.02 -14.97 -5.90
C SER A 187 1.03 -16.45 -5.55
N ASP A 188 2.14 -16.93 -5.00
CA ASP A 188 2.22 -18.30 -4.49
C ASP A 188 1.23 -18.54 -3.32
N SER A 189 0.72 -19.77 -3.22
CA SER A 189 -0.05 -20.28 -2.08
C SER A 189 0.65 -21.40 -1.32
N SER A 190 1.81 -21.87 -1.79
CA SER A 190 2.42 -23.07 -1.24
C SER A 190 3.12 -22.80 0.10
N GLU A 191 2.95 -23.73 1.04
CA GLU A 191 3.71 -23.80 2.29
C GLU A 191 5.18 -24.22 2.07
N GLN A 192 5.53 -24.61 0.83
CA GLN A 192 6.87 -25.03 0.44
C GLN A 192 7.48 -23.99 -0.51
N PRO A 193 8.74 -23.59 -0.33
CA PRO A 193 9.35 -22.61 -1.21
C PRO A 193 9.35 -23.09 -2.67
N TRP A 194 8.76 -22.31 -3.58
CA TRP A 194 8.88 -22.55 -5.03
C TRP A 194 10.36 -22.59 -5.44
N THR A 195 10.75 -23.69 -6.08
CA THR A 195 12.09 -23.87 -6.64
C THR A 195 12.07 -23.71 -8.16
N ALA A 196 13.25 -23.51 -8.77
CA ALA A 196 13.44 -23.49 -10.22
C ALA A 196 12.91 -24.74 -10.96
N GLN A 197 12.64 -25.83 -10.24
CA GLN A 197 12.17 -27.11 -10.79
C GLN A 197 10.73 -27.09 -11.32
N HIS A 198 10.00 -25.97 -11.22
CA HIS A 198 8.61 -25.85 -11.65
C HIS A 198 8.43 -25.33 -13.09
N PHE A 199 9.51 -24.96 -13.78
CA PHE A 199 9.49 -24.59 -15.18
C PHE A 199 10.06 -25.72 -16.03
N ASP A 200 9.34 -26.08 -17.09
CA ASP A 200 9.93 -26.83 -18.18
C ASP A 200 10.91 -25.93 -18.96
N TYR A 201 11.89 -26.53 -19.62
CA TYR A 201 12.87 -25.82 -20.42
C TYR A 201 12.79 -26.27 -21.88
N ASP A 202 12.87 -25.32 -22.80
CA ASP A 202 12.93 -25.62 -24.21
C ASP A 202 14.29 -26.21 -24.62
N SER A 203 14.43 -26.63 -25.87
CA SER A 203 15.68 -27.18 -26.40
C SER A 203 16.86 -26.19 -26.37
N GLY A 204 16.59 -24.89 -26.19
CA GLY A 204 17.58 -23.82 -26.05
C GLY A 204 17.93 -23.51 -24.59
N GLY A 205 17.35 -24.21 -23.62
CA GLY A 205 17.56 -23.97 -22.19
C GLY A 205 16.85 -22.72 -21.67
N LEU A 206 15.84 -22.21 -22.38
CA LEU A 206 14.99 -21.13 -21.89
C LEU A 206 13.76 -21.70 -21.16
N PRO A 207 13.32 -21.09 -20.06
CA PRO A 207 12.14 -21.55 -19.33
C PRO A 207 10.89 -21.34 -20.19
N ILE A 208 10.12 -22.41 -20.36
CA ILE A 208 8.80 -22.43 -20.99
C ILE A 208 7.82 -21.85 -19.98
N VAL A 209 7.34 -20.63 -20.24
CA VAL A 209 6.47 -19.92 -19.30
C VAL A 209 5.05 -20.50 -19.35
N PRO A 210 4.48 -20.97 -18.21
CA PRO A 210 3.11 -21.46 -18.15
C PRO A 210 2.08 -20.40 -18.58
N GLU A 211 1.02 -20.83 -19.27
CA GLU A 211 -0.01 -19.92 -19.81
C GLU A 211 -0.68 -19.06 -18.73
N VAL A 212 -0.87 -19.59 -17.52
CA VAL A 212 -1.45 -18.85 -16.38
C VAL A 212 -0.60 -17.64 -15.98
N LEU A 213 0.72 -17.71 -16.17
CA LEU A 213 1.64 -16.61 -15.89
C LEU A 213 1.68 -15.56 -17.01
N LEU A 214 1.07 -15.87 -18.16
CA LEU A 214 0.94 -14.99 -19.33
C LEU A 214 -0.46 -14.36 -19.41
N LEU A 215 -1.17 -14.27 -18.29
CA LEU A 215 -2.43 -13.54 -18.18
C LEU A 215 -2.19 -12.07 -17.78
N PRO A 216 -3.09 -11.13 -18.13
CA PRO A 216 -2.97 -9.73 -17.71
C PRO A 216 -2.97 -9.62 -16.18
N ALA A 217 -1.83 -9.29 -15.57
CA ALA A 217 -1.70 -9.33 -14.11
C ALA A 217 -1.83 -7.93 -13.51
N HIS A 218 -2.81 -7.70 -12.62
CA HIS A 218 -2.81 -6.46 -11.85
C HIS A 218 -1.63 -6.45 -10.89
N ARG A 219 -1.32 -7.61 -10.31
CA ARG A 219 -0.25 -7.81 -9.35
C ARG A 219 0.51 -9.09 -9.66
N ILE A 220 1.84 -9.01 -9.68
CA ILE A 220 2.74 -10.16 -9.61
C ILE A 220 3.55 -10.04 -8.32
N SER A 221 3.43 -11.03 -7.44
CA SER A 221 4.10 -11.03 -6.13
C SER A 221 5.08 -12.18 -6.04
N MET A 222 6.37 -11.85 -5.94
CA MET A 222 7.48 -12.78 -5.80
C MET A 222 8.02 -12.92 -4.37
N LEU A 223 7.26 -12.49 -3.36
CA LEU A 223 7.76 -12.46 -1.99
C LEU A 223 8.01 -13.86 -1.39
N GLY A 224 7.30 -14.90 -1.83
CA GLY A 224 7.43 -16.28 -1.33
C GLY A 224 8.50 -17.13 -2.04
N PHE A 225 9.21 -16.57 -3.03
CA PHE A 225 10.03 -17.35 -3.94
C PHE A 225 11.49 -17.44 -3.51
N THR A 226 12.14 -18.56 -3.89
CA THR A 226 13.57 -18.78 -3.67
C THR A 226 14.40 -17.97 -4.66
N ASP A 227 15.62 -17.63 -4.25
CA ASP A 227 16.57 -16.87 -5.07
C ASP A 227 16.92 -17.60 -6.38
N GLU A 228 16.76 -18.93 -6.41
CA GLU A 228 16.99 -19.78 -7.58
C GLU A 228 15.98 -19.56 -8.70
N SER A 229 14.75 -19.14 -8.38
CA SER A 229 13.65 -18.97 -9.35
C SER A 229 13.59 -17.58 -10.02
N HIS A 230 14.55 -16.70 -9.73
CA HIS A 230 14.50 -15.30 -10.17
C HIS A 230 14.56 -15.14 -11.69
N ASP A 231 15.35 -15.97 -12.38
CA ASP A 231 15.57 -15.81 -13.81
C ASP A 231 14.32 -16.23 -14.62
N GLU A 232 13.57 -17.22 -14.13
CA GLU A 232 12.29 -17.67 -14.68
C GLU A 232 11.19 -16.62 -14.53
N TRP A 233 11.15 -15.92 -13.40
CA TRP A 233 10.20 -14.83 -13.20
C TRP A 233 10.54 -13.58 -14.02
N LEU A 234 11.84 -13.26 -14.16
CA LEU A 234 12.28 -12.23 -15.10
C LEU A 234 11.92 -12.63 -16.54
N SER A 235 12.02 -13.92 -16.89
CA SER A 235 11.57 -14.45 -18.17
C SER A 235 10.05 -14.31 -18.34
N THR A 236 9.27 -14.58 -17.31
CA THR A 236 7.81 -14.43 -17.28
C THR A 236 7.40 -12.98 -17.56
N LEU A 237 8.00 -12.02 -16.84
CA LEU A 237 7.78 -10.59 -17.08
C LEU A 237 8.17 -10.17 -18.50
N ARG A 238 9.31 -10.70 -19.01
CA ARG A 238 9.77 -10.42 -20.38
C ARG A 238 8.79 -10.93 -21.44
N HIS A 239 8.27 -12.15 -21.27
CA HIS A 239 7.27 -12.72 -22.18
C HIS A 239 5.97 -11.91 -22.12
N GLY A 240 5.47 -11.59 -20.93
CA GLY A 240 4.28 -10.76 -20.77
C GLY A 240 4.44 -9.39 -21.42
N LYS A 241 5.59 -8.73 -21.23
CA LYS A 241 5.93 -7.47 -21.91
C LYS A 241 5.92 -7.62 -23.43
N ASN A 242 6.49 -8.68 -23.98
CA ASN A 242 6.53 -8.92 -25.42
C ASN A 242 5.13 -9.18 -26.02
N LEU A 243 4.24 -9.78 -25.23
CA LEU A 243 2.82 -9.94 -25.58
C LEU A 243 1.99 -8.66 -25.38
N GLY A 244 2.60 -7.59 -24.87
CA GLY A 244 1.92 -6.32 -24.61
C GLY A 244 0.99 -6.36 -23.38
N LEU A 245 1.19 -7.33 -22.47
CA LEU A 245 0.45 -7.39 -21.22
C LEU A 245 0.90 -6.26 -20.29
N GLU A 246 -0.07 -5.61 -19.68
CA GLU A 246 0.18 -4.59 -18.65
C GLU A 246 0.30 -5.26 -17.28
N THR A 247 1.26 -4.79 -16.47
CA THR A 247 1.40 -5.17 -15.07
C THR A 247 1.42 -3.92 -14.20
N GLN A 248 0.42 -3.73 -13.35
CA GLN A 248 0.27 -2.49 -12.57
C GLN A 248 1.06 -2.51 -11.27
N ARG A 249 1.22 -3.69 -10.65
CA ARG A 249 1.93 -3.87 -9.40
C ARG A 249 2.90 -5.04 -9.46
N ILE A 250 4.12 -4.82 -8.97
CA ILE A 250 5.11 -5.87 -8.77
C ILE A 250 5.58 -5.81 -7.33
N ASP A 251 5.53 -6.94 -6.62
CA ASP A 251 6.26 -7.12 -5.37
C ASP A 251 7.44 -8.06 -5.63
N TRP A 252 8.65 -7.56 -5.44
CA TRP A 252 9.88 -8.21 -5.86
C TRP A 252 10.82 -8.42 -4.67
N LYS A 253 11.27 -9.65 -4.45
CA LYS A 253 12.37 -9.94 -3.54
C LYS A 253 13.67 -9.86 -4.34
N ILE A 254 14.57 -8.96 -3.99
CA ILE A 254 15.83 -8.79 -4.75
C ILE A 254 16.90 -9.79 -4.29
N LYS A 255 17.64 -10.38 -5.24
CA LYS A 255 18.89 -11.15 -4.97
C LYS A 255 20.14 -10.28 -5.08
N SER A 256 20.07 -9.21 -5.87
CA SER A 256 21.13 -8.22 -6.03
C SER A 256 20.57 -6.86 -6.42
N PHE A 257 21.37 -5.79 -6.32
CA PHE A 257 20.91 -4.45 -6.71
C PHE A 257 20.83 -4.30 -8.23
N GLU A 258 21.70 -4.97 -8.98
CA GLU A 258 21.72 -4.98 -10.44
C GLU A 258 20.43 -5.57 -11.04
N GLU A 259 19.76 -6.45 -10.31
CA GLU A 259 18.48 -7.03 -10.73
C GLU A 259 17.39 -5.98 -10.94
N LEU A 260 17.44 -4.84 -10.23
CA LEU A 260 16.49 -3.75 -10.42
C LEU A 260 16.59 -3.11 -11.81
N ASP A 261 17.76 -3.18 -12.46
CA ASP A 261 17.92 -2.74 -13.84
C ASP A 261 17.26 -3.72 -14.80
N THR A 262 17.48 -5.02 -14.62
CA THR A 262 16.80 -6.06 -15.40
C THR A 262 15.29 -5.99 -15.20
N LEU A 263 14.82 -5.79 -13.96
CA LEU A 263 13.40 -5.64 -13.64
C LEU A 263 12.79 -4.43 -14.36
N ALA A 264 13.47 -3.28 -14.35
CA ALA A 264 13.03 -2.10 -15.10
C ALA A 264 12.91 -2.38 -16.61
N GLU A 265 13.78 -3.23 -17.16
CA GLU A 265 13.71 -3.64 -18.56
C GLU A 265 12.55 -4.60 -18.84
N VAL A 266 12.16 -5.47 -17.90
CA VAL A 266 11.15 -6.53 -18.16
C VAL A 266 9.76 -6.25 -17.60
N ALA A 267 9.59 -5.34 -16.63
CA ALA A 267 8.33 -5.08 -15.92
C ALA A 267 7.14 -4.58 -16.77
N GLY A 268 7.32 -4.40 -18.08
CA GLY A 268 6.26 -3.95 -18.99
C GLY A 268 6.00 -2.44 -18.93
N LYS A 269 4.98 -1.98 -19.66
CA LYS A 269 4.49 -0.59 -19.59
C LYS A 269 3.40 -0.49 -18.53
N GLY A 270 3.29 0.67 -17.87
CA GLY A 270 2.19 0.94 -16.95
C GLY A 270 2.37 0.45 -15.51
N LEU A 271 3.59 0.04 -15.11
CA LEU A 271 3.91 -0.25 -13.71
C LEU A 271 3.70 0.99 -12.84
N GLN A 272 2.75 0.89 -11.90
CA GLN A 272 2.33 1.97 -11.00
C GLN A 272 2.85 1.75 -9.58
N THR A 273 2.82 0.51 -9.08
CA THR A 273 3.24 0.18 -7.72
C THR A 273 4.41 -0.82 -7.75
N LEU A 274 5.51 -0.47 -7.08
CA LEU A 274 6.65 -1.36 -6.91
C LEU A 274 6.94 -1.54 -5.42
N GLN A 275 6.89 -2.78 -4.95
CA GLN A 275 7.34 -3.17 -3.62
C GLN A 275 8.63 -3.97 -3.75
N ILE A 276 9.67 -3.55 -3.04
CA ILE A 276 10.98 -4.21 -3.05
C ILE A 276 11.22 -4.77 -1.66
N LEU A 277 11.36 -6.09 -1.57
CA LEU A 277 11.80 -6.80 -0.38
C LEU A 277 13.30 -7.08 -0.48
N SER A 278 14.06 -6.63 0.52
CA SER A 278 15.49 -6.88 0.63
C SER A 278 15.83 -7.34 2.02
N HIS A 279 16.62 -8.41 2.13
CA HIS A 279 17.31 -8.73 3.37
C HIS A 279 18.62 -7.94 3.42
N SER A 280 18.92 -7.24 4.52
CA SER A 280 20.15 -6.46 4.67
C SER A 280 21.43 -7.30 4.68
N ARG A 281 21.33 -8.64 4.60
CA ARG A 281 22.51 -9.48 4.28
C ARG A 281 23.13 -9.09 2.93
N LEU A 282 22.35 -8.53 1.99
CA LEU A 282 22.81 -8.01 0.70
C LEU A 282 23.59 -6.69 0.80
N GLY A 283 23.31 -5.88 1.82
CA GLY A 283 23.99 -4.62 2.07
C GLY A 283 24.19 -4.47 3.55
N LYS A 284 25.45 -4.58 4.01
CA LYS A 284 25.88 -4.74 5.43
C LYS A 284 25.15 -3.87 6.47
N ARG A 285 24.47 -2.80 6.04
CA ARG A 285 23.56 -1.96 6.84
C ARG A 285 22.31 -1.57 6.03
N THR A 286 21.20 -1.33 6.72
CA THR A 286 19.92 -0.83 6.17
C THR A 286 20.08 0.43 5.30
N ALA A 287 20.95 1.37 5.71
CA ALA A 287 21.16 2.64 5.02
C ALA A 287 21.82 2.48 3.66
N HIS A 288 22.77 1.54 3.56
CA HIS A 288 23.38 1.17 2.30
C HIS A 288 22.34 0.53 1.38
N THR A 289 21.59 -0.44 1.90
CA THR A 289 20.53 -1.15 1.18
C THR A 289 19.48 -0.19 0.61
N ALA A 290 18.90 0.69 1.44
CA ALA A 290 17.93 1.68 1.00
C ALA A 290 18.50 2.63 -0.08
N THR A 291 19.76 3.06 0.10
CA THR A 291 20.43 3.98 -0.84
C THR A 291 20.71 3.31 -2.18
N GLU A 292 21.18 2.07 -2.18
CA GLU A 292 21.45 1.34 -3.42
C GLU A 292 20.15 1.01 -4.15
N ILE A 293 19.10 0.54 -3.48
CA ILE A 293 17.79 0.36 -4.12
C ILE A 293 17.34 1.66 -4.80
N MET A 294 17.39 2.79 -4.09
CA MET A 294 17.02 4.09 -4.66
C MET A 294 17.94 4.53 -5.79
N ASN A 295 19.21 4.12 -5.82
CA ASN A 295 20.10 4.36 -6.95
C ASN A 295 19.58 3.74 -8.25
N HIS A 296 18.71 2.73 -8.20
CA HIS A 296 18.10 2.12 -9.37
C HIS A 296 16.72 2.68 -9.73
N ILE A 297 16.14 3.56 -8.89
CA ILE A 297 14.84 4.18 -9.15
C ILE A 297 15.02 5.55 -9.82
N ASP A 298 14.61 5.68 -11.08
CA ASP A 298 14.56 6.97 -11.78
C ASP A 298 13.49 7.01 -12.88
N ARG A 299 13.24 8.20 -13.41
CA ARG A 299 12.22 8.43 -14.45
C ARG A 299 12.41 7.65 -15.75
N LYS A 300 13.63 7.19 -16.07
CA LYS A 300 13.90 6.47 -17.31
C LYS A 300 13.54 5.00 -17.16
N ARG A 301 13.89 4.42 -16.01
CA ARG A 301 13.62 3.02 -15.66
C ARG A 301 12.15 2.80 -15.31
N PHE A 302 11.57 3.71 -14.52
CA PHE A 302 10.20 3.57 -14.02
C PHE A 302 9.38 4.84 -14.30
N PRO A 303 8.97 5.10 -15.56
CA PRO A 303 8.33 6.36 -15.94
C PRO A 303 6.91 6.55 -15.37
N ASP A 304 6.18 5.46 -15.15
CA ASP A 304 4.77 5.48 -14.74
C ASP A 304 4.56 5.21 -13.23
N LEU A 305 5.64 4.99 -12.48
CA LEU A 305 5.60 4.63 -11.07
C LEU A 305 4.96 5.74 -10.22
N THR A 306 3.94 5.37 -9.46
CA THR A 306 3.19 6.22 -8.52
C THR A 306 3.51 5.91 -7.07
N GLU A 307 3.79 4.64 -6.75
CA GLU A 307 4.01 4.17 -5.38
C GLU A 307 5.25 3.28 -5.31
N LEU A 308 6.13 3.56 -4.34
CA LEU A 308 7.31 2.75 -4.06
C LEU A 308 7.32 2.31 -2.60
N THR A 309 7.41 1.01 -2.34
CA THR A 309 7.60 0.46 -0.99
C THR A 309 8.94 -0.25 -0.90
N LEU A 310 9.76 0.15 0.07
CA LEU A 310 11.04 -0.48 0.40
C LEU A 310 10.88 -1.24 1.70
N HIS A 311 10.87 -2.57 1.64
CA HIS A 311 10.80 -3.45 2.78
C HIS A 311 12.18 -4.04 3.07
N ILE A 312 12.80 -3.59 4.16
CA ILE A 312 14.18 -3.95 4.53
C ILE A 312 14.16 -4.75 5.83
N THR A 313 14.44 -6.04 5.74
CA THR A 313 14.61 -6.92 6.90
C THR A 313 16.07 -6.94 7.32
N PHE A 314 16.38 -6.71 8.59
CA PHE A 314 17.76 -6.64 9.08
C PHE A 314 17.95 -7.37 10.42
N PRO A 315 19.12 -8.00 10.62
CA PRO A 315 19.37 -8.79 11.82
C PRO A 315 19.66 -7.90 13.02
N CYS A 316 19.34 -8.45 14.18
CA CYS A 316 19.64 -7.91 15.49
C CYS A 316 21.14 -7.60 15.74
N ILE A 317 22.06 -8.41 15.19
CA ILE A 317 23.50 -8.29 15.44
C ILE A 317 24.18 -7.72 14.20
N SER A 318 24.09 -6.41 14.01
CA SER A 318 24.94 -5.71 13.02
C SER A 318 26.25 -5.28 13.67
N GLY A 319 27.04 -6.25 14.16
CA GLY A 319 28.36 -6.04 14.78
C GLY A 319 29.47 -5.54 13.84
N GLY A 320 29.11 -5.07 12.65
CA GLY A 320 30.05 -4.50 11.70
C GLY A 320 30.46 -3.09 12.11
N ALA A 321 31.76 -2.82 12.17
CA ALA A 321 32.31 -1.47 12.31
C ALA A 321 31.59 -0.47 11.37
N PRO A 322 31.40 0.81 11.75
CA PRO A 322 30.78 1.80 10.89
C PRO A 322 31.49 1.82 9.54
N GLU A 323 30.78 1.38 8.50
CA GLU A 323 31.36 1.35 7.17
C GLU A 323 31.66 2.79 6.76
N THR A 324 32.94 3.08 6.55
CA THR A 324 33.45 4.29 5.90
C THR A 324 33.09 4.35 4.41
N SER A 325 32.51 3.26 3.89
CA SER A 325 31.83 3.19 2.60
C SER A 325 30.61 4.12 2.61
N ARG A 326 30.83 5.39 2.24
CA ARG A 326 29.74 6.29 1.89
C ARG A 326 29.01 5.69 0.69
N ALA A 327 27.90 4.99 0.93
CA ALA A 327 26.91 4.73 -0.11
C ALA A 327 26.67 6.05 -0.84
N ARG A 328 27.05 6.11 -2.12
CA ARG A 328 26.93 7.36 -2.87
C ARG A 328 25.45 7.50 -3.19
N TYR A 329 24.81 8.53 -2.63
CA TYR A 329 23.46 8.95 -2.96
C TYR A 329 23.35 9.45 -4.41
N LYS A 330 23.64 8.58 -5.40
CA LYS A 330 23.59 8.91 -6.83
C LYS A 330 22.17 9.28 -7.23
N TRP A 331 21.17 8.64 -6.62
CA TRP A 331 19.77 8.96 -6.87
C TRP A 331 19.41 10.41 -6.54
N LEU A 332 20.11 11.10 -5.62
CA LEU A 332 19.85 12.51 -5.33
C LEU A 332 20.07 13.42 -6.54
N SER A 333 20.97 13.07 -7.47
CA SER A 333 21.18 13.83 -8.71
C SER A 333 20.29 13.39 -9.87
N LYS A 334 19.60 12.25 -9.77
CA LYS A 334 18.68 11.73 -10.80
C LYS A 334 17.30 12.37 -10.70
N ALA A 335 16.56 12.42 -11.79
CA ALA A 335 15.16 12.80 -11.76
C ALA A 335 14.30 11.61 -11.28
N MET A 336 13.50 11.84 -10.24
CA MET A 336 12.53 10.85 -9.75
C MET A 336 11.48 10.55 -10.81
N PRO A 337 10.82 9.38 -10.77
CA PRO A 337 9.63 9.13 -11.57
C PRO A 337 8.61 10.28 -11.46
N PRO A 338 8.10 10.80 -12.58
CA PRO A 338 7.30 12.03 -12.59
C PRO A 338 5.92 11.86 -11.93
N ARG A 339 5.44 10.63 -11.78
CA ARG A 339 4.14 10.32 -11.17
C ARG A 339 4.25 9.83 -9.73
N LEU A 340 5.46 9.69 -9.19
CA LEU A 340 5.67 9.17 -7.83
C LEU A 340 5.00 10.13 -6.85
N SER A 341 3.97 9.65 -6.17
CA SER A 341 3.21 10.39 -5.17
C SER A 341 3.47 9.88 -3.76
N SER A 342 3.89 8.62 -3.61
CA SER A 342 4.11 8.00 -2.30
C SER A 342 5.39 7.15 -2.27
N LEU A 343 6.11 7.21 -1.14
CA LEU A 343 7.21 6.32 -0.82
C LEU A 343 7.02 5.78 0.61
N ARG A 344 7.08 4.47 0.77
CA ARG A 344 7.02 3.80 2.08
C ARG A 344 8.32 3.08 2.35
N LEU A 345 8.88 3.28 3.54
CA LEU A 345 10.02 2.51 4.05
C LEU A 345 9.56 1.66 5.23
N VAL A 346 9.52 0.34 5.04
CA VAL A 346 9.22 -0.63 6.09
C VAL A 346 10.54 -1.23 6.58
N LEU A 347 10.85 -1.01 7.85
CA LEU A 347 12.04 -1.55 8.51
C LEU A 347 11.61 -2.69 9.41
N VAL A 348 12.11 -3.90 9.12
CA VAL A 348 11.76 -5.10 9.89
C VAL A 348 12.99 -5.60 10.62
N LEU A 349 12.95 -5.54 11.95
CA LEU A 349 13.95 -6.14 12.83
C LEU A 349 13.69 -7.64 12.95
N ASP A 350 14.62 -8.43 12.44
CA ASP A 350 14.67 -9.87 12.67
C ASP A 350 15.33 -10.13 14.04
N ARG A 351 14.52 -10.58 15.02
CA ARG A 351 14.93 -10.82 16.42
C ARG A 351 15.58 -12.19 16.63
N TRP A 352 15.78 -12.97 15.56
CA TRP A 352 16.38 -14.29 15.69
C TRP A 352 17.76 -14.22 16.36
N GLY A 353 17.93 -14.98 17.45
CA GLY A 353 19.17 -15.03 18.23
C GLY A 353 19.31 -13.98 19.36
N ILE A 354 18.22 -13.28 19.73
CA ILE A 354 18.18 -12.56 21.01
C ILE A 354 17.94 -13.57 22.13
N ASP A 355 18.93 -13.76 23.00
CA ASP A 355 18.75 -14.56 24.21
C ASP A 355 17.90 -13.76 25.20
N THR A 356 16.61 -14.08 25.28
CA THR A 356 15.67 -13.43 26.20
C THR A 356 15.78 -13.98 27.62
N SER A 357 16.59 -15.02 27.84
CA SER A 357 16.74 -15.68 29.16
C SER A 357 17.41 -14.83 30.22
N ASP A 358 18.16 -13.79 29.83
CA ASP A 358 18.91 -12.93 30.76
C ASP A 358 18.11 -11.71 31.26
N TYR A 359 16.84 -11.58 30.84
CA TYR A 359 16.00 -10.45 31.22
C TYR A 359 14.71 -10.88 31.91
N ASP A 360 14.70 -10.83 33.25
CA ASP A 360 13.59 -11.17 34.17
C ASP A 360 12.36 -10.22 34.10
N SER A 361 12.08 -9.58 32.96
CA SER A 361 10.91 -8.69 32.81
C SER A 361 10.22 -8.89 31.46
N ASP A 362 8.94 -8.54 31.37
CA ASP A 362 8.13 -8.59 30.14
C ASP A 362 8.39 -7.39 29.19
N GLU A 363 9.14 -6.37 29.65
CA GLU A 363 9.51 -5.13 28.93
C GLU A 363 10.88 -5.05 28.16
N PRO A 364 11.82 -6.01 28.17
CA PRO A 364 13.13 -5.92 27.52
C PRO A 364 13.05 -5.76 26.01
N SER A 365 11.96 -6.21 25.38
CA SER A 365 11.77 -6.21 23.93
C SER A 365 11.65 -4.81 23.34
N ALA A 366 10.92 -3.91 23.99
CA ALA A 366 10.62 -2.58 23.46
C ALA A 366 11.82 -1.63 23.57
N PHE A 367 12.51 -1.61 24.72
CA PHE A 367 13.72 -0.80 24.91
C PHE A 367 14.86 -1.28 24.00
N TYR A 368 15.04 -2.60 23.91
CA TYR A 368 16.04 -3.17 23.01
C TYR A 368 15.74 -2.87 21.54
N ALA A 369 14.50 -3.06 21.10
CA ALA A 369 14.07 -2.69 19.75
C ALA A 369 14.32 -1.21 19.48
N GLU A 370 14.05 -0.33 20.46
CA GLU A 370 14.36 1.10 20.36
C GLU A 370 15.84 1.35 20.10
N CYS A 371 16.74 0.78 20.91
CA CYS A 371 18.18 0.94 20.73
C CYS A 371 18.66 0.46 19.35
N VAL A 372 18.12 -0.67 18.88
CA VAL A 372 18.47 -1.21 17.56
C VAL A 372 17.94 -0.31 16.45
N PHE A 373 16.68 0.14 16.50
CA PHE A 373 16.14 1.08 15.51
C PHE A 373 16.85 2.43 15.52
N GLU A 374 17.26 2.95 16.68
CA GLU A 374 18.02 4.21 16.73
C GLU A 374 19.41 4.09 16.08
N THR A 375 19.99 2.89 16.11
CA THR A 375 21.32 2.63 15.54
C THR A 375 21.24 2.25 14.06
N GLU A 376 20.27 1.41 13.70
CA GLU A 376 20.13 0.81 12.38
C GLU A 376 19.11 1.51 11.49
N ALA A 377 18.21 2.36 11.96
CA ALA A 377 17.34 3.08 11.05
C ALA A 377 18.17 4.02 10.16
N PRO A 378 17.87 4.11 8.85
CA PRO A 378 18.71 4.84 7.91
C PRO A 378 18.42 6.35 7.96
N MET A 379 18.70 7.01 9.09
CA MET A 379 18.33 8.41 9.35
C MET A 379 18.78 9.37 8.25
N ALA A 380 20.02 9.24 7.77
CA ALA A 380 20.55 10.08 6.70
C ALA A 380 19.79 9.90 5.38
N PHE A 381 19.32 8.68 5.10
CA PHE A 381 18.47 8.39 3.95
C PHE A 381 17.08 9.01 4.11
N ILE A 382 16.45 8.85 5.28
CA ILE A 382 15.14 9.43 5.61
C ILE A 382 15.17 10.95 5.41
N ILE A 383 16.19 11.62 5.94
CA ILE A 383 16.40 13.07 5.77
C ILE A 383 16.59 13.43 4.28
N ALA A 384 17.35 12.63 3.54
CA ALA A 384 17.61 12.85 2.12
C ALA A 384 16.35 12.73 1.25
N VAL A 385 15.46 11.76 1.55
CA VAL A 385 14.15 11.61 0.90
C VAL A 385 13.28 12.84 1.16
N ARG A 386 13.06 13.19 2.44
CA ARG A 386 12.27 14.38 2.80
C ARG A 386 12.81 15.64 2.13
N SER A 387 14.12 15.82 2.12
CA SER A 387 14.78 16.99 1.52
C SER A 387 14.57 17.09 0.01
N LYS A 388 14.49 15.96 -0.68
CA LYS A 388 14.35 15.90 -2.14
C LYS A 388 12.91 15.96 -2.60
N SER A 389 12.01 15.29 -1.90
CA SER A 389 10.59 15.21 -2.28
C SER A 389 9.77 16.41 -1.77
N GLY A 390 10.22 17.06 -0.68
CA GLY A 390 9.48 18.14 -0.02
C GLY A 390 8.57 17.62 1.09
N ASP A 391 8.08 18.54 1.92
CA ASP A 391 7.28 18.20 3.12
C ASP A 391 5.84 17.74 2.77
N ASP A 392 5.32 18.09 1.59
CA ASP A 392 3.98 17.70 1.12
C ASP A 392 3.92 16.32 0.44
N PHE A 393 5.07 15.66 0.29
CA PHE A 393 5.16 14.35 -0.34
C PHE A 393 4.81 13.25 0.67
N ASP A 394 3.97 12.28 0.26
CA ASP A 394 3.56 11.17 1.12
C ASP A 394 4.73 10.20 1.35
N PHE A 395 5.50 10.46 2.40
CA PHE A 395 6.61 9.62 2.83
C PHE A 395 6.34 9.05 4.21
N THR A 396 6.20 7.73 4.29
CA THR A 396 5.94 7.01 5.53
C THR A 396 7.09 6.08 5.87
N VAL A 397 7.39 5.97 7.17
CA VAL A 397 8.33 4.99 7.71
C VAL A 397 7.60 4.15 8.74
N GLU A 398 7.57 2.85 8.51
CA GLU A 398 6.97 1.84 9.38
C GLU A 398 8.09 1.00 9.99
N THR A 399 7.99 0.73 11.28
CA THR A 399 8.94 -0.09 12.03
C THR A 399 8.23 -1.30 12.59
N GLN A 400 8.77 -2.48 12.33
CA GLN A 400 8.20 -3.76 12.75
C GLN A 400 9.31 -4.67 13.26
N TYR A 401 8.99 -5.63 14.12
CA TYR A 401 9.90 -6.72 14.45
C TYR A 401 9.22 -8.07 14.26
N ILE A 402 10.02 -9.09 13.98
CA ILE A 402 9.56 -10.48 13.95
C ILE A 402 9.63 -11.00 15.38
N ASP A 403 8.49 -11.43 15.90
CA ASP A 403 8.38 -12.13 17.17
C ASP A 403 8.37 -13.64 16.90
N HIS A 404 9.38 -14.34 17.43
CA HIS A 404 9.54 -15.78 17.27
C HIS A 404 9.01 -16.47 18.52
N ASP A 405 7.70 -16.45 18.72
CA ASP A 405 7.05 -17.11 19.84
C ASP A 405 6.54 -18.51 19.42
N ASP A 406 6.72 -19.50 20.29
CA ASP A 406 6.47 -20.96 20.14
C ASP A 406 5.72 -21.41 18.85
N ASN A 407 6.43 -21.40 17.70
CA ASN A 407 6.03 -21.89 16.37
C ASN A 407 5.25 -20.93 15.44
N ASN A 408 5.21 -19.62 15.67
CA ASN A 408 4.65 -18.70 14.69
C ASN A 408 5.41 -17.37 14.60
N ASP A 409 6.03 -17.10 13.45
CA ASP A 409 6.69 -15.83 13.17
C ASP A 409 5.63 -14.74 12.97
N GLN A 410 5.42 -13.89 13.98
CA GLN A 410 4.48 -12.78 13.89
C GLN A 410 5.20 -11.46 13.64
N LEU A 411 4.73 -10.69 12.67
CA LEU A 411 5.17 -9.30 12.48
C LEU A 411 4.41 -8.40 13.44
N VAL A 412 5.14 -7.78 14.37
CA VAL A 412 4.59 -6.86 15.37
C VAL A 412 5.01 -5.44 15.03
N GLU A 413 4.05 -4.51 15.01
CA GLU A 413 4.32 -3.08 14.83
C GLU A 413 5.08 -2.53 16.05
N TYR A 414 6.27 -1.98 15.81
CA TYR A 414 7.01 -1.23 16.82
C TYR A 414 6.61 0.25 16.75
N LYS A 415 6.19 0.82 17.88
CA LYS A 415 5.87 2.24 18.00
C LYS A 415 6.99 2.96 18.75
N PRO A 416 7.78 3.81 18.08
CA PRO A 416 8.88 4.52 18.72
C PRO A 416 8.40 5.41 19.88
N SER A 417 9.19 5.48 20.95
CA SER A 417 8.88 6.33 22.11
C SER A 417 8.78 7.81 21.72
N LYS A 418 8.24 8.64 22.61
CA LYS A 418 8.17 10.10 22.37
C LYS A 418 9.57 10.74 22.27
N SER A 419 10.58 10.15 22.93
CA SER A 419 11.97 10.60 22.94
C SER A 419 12.81 10.05 21.78
N SER A 420 12.26 9.14 20.97
CA SER A 420 12.97 8.55 19.84
C SER A 420 13.45 9.61 18.85
N TYR A 421 14.73 9.53 18.47
CA TYR A 421 15.30 10.37 17.43
C TYR A 421 14.72 9.99 16.06
N LEU A 422 14.42 8.71 15.79
CA LEU A 422 13.65 8.29 14.61
C LEU A 422 12.33 9.07 14.50
N ARG A 423 11.54 9.10 15.59
CA ARG A 423 10.28 9.84 15.62
C ARG A 423 10.47 11.33 15.36
N THR A 424 11.53 11.92 15.92
CA THR A 424 11.90 13.32 15.71
C THR A 424 12.20 13.59 14.24
N VAL A 425 13.02 12.74 13.60
CA VAL A 425 13.36 12.84 12.17
C VAL A 425 12.13 12.67 11.27
N LEU A 426 11.09 11.96 11.70
CA LEU A 426 9.87 11.74 10.91
C LEU A 426 8.84 12.85 11.06
N ARG A 427 8.65 13.39 12.27
CA ARG A 427 7.53 14.29 12.58
C ARG A 427 7.91 15.77 12.63
N GLU A 428 9.14 16.09 12.99
CA GLU A 428 9.55 17.48 13.08
C GLU A 428 9.84 18.08 11.69
N PRO A 429 9.62 19.39 11.49
CA PRO A 429 10.05 20.08 10.29
C PRO A 429 11.54 19.83 10.01
N LEU A 430 11.93 19.62 8.75
CA LEU A 430 13.33 19.41 8.35
C LEU A 430 14.29 20.50 8.88
N GLU A 431 13.78 21.72 9.04
CA GLU A 431 14.52 22.86 9.59
C GLU A 431 14.91 22.68 11.06
N THR A 432 14.07 21.99 11.83
CA THR A 432 14.32 21.62 13.22
C THR A 432 15.32 20.47 13.31
N VAL A 433 15.23 19.50 12.39
CA VAL A 433 16.04 18.27 12.40
C VAL A 433 17.49 18.51 11.96
N VAL A 434 17.70 19.32 10.93
CA VAL A 434 19.04 19.52 10.31
C VAL A 434 19.60 20.93 10.58
N GLY A 435 18.83 21.80 11.24
CA GLY A 435 19.15 23.21 11.44
C GLY A 435 18.79 24.08 10.22
N GLN A 436 18.30 25.29 10.48
CA GLN A 436 17.73 26.20 9.46
C GLN A 436 18.66 26.48 8.28
N ASP A 437 19.97 26.62 8.51
CA ASP A 437 20.94 26.92 7.45
C ASP A 437 21.22 25.71 6.54
N ILE A 438 21.18 24.49 7.08
CA ILE A 438 21.38 23.27 6.29
C ILE A 438 20.10 22.94 5.52
N ALA A 439 18.93 23.09 6.14
CA ALA A 439 17.64 22.92 5.48
C ALA A 439 17.45 23.92 4.32
N LYS A 440 17.82 25.20 4.50
CA LYS A 440 17.84 26.20 3.41
C LYS A 440 18.79 25.82 2.27
N ARG A 441 19.95 25.22 2.57
CA ARG A 441 20.90 24.74 1.54
C ARG A 441 20.39 23.50 0.80
N LEU A 442 19.71 22.58 1.48
CA LEU A 442 19.09 21.40 0.88
C LEU A 442 17.89 21.77 -0.01
N LYS A 443 17.00 22.66 0.46
CA LYS A 443 15.89 23.22 -0.34
C LYS A 443 16.38 23.98 -1.58
N ARG A 444 17.49 24.73 -1.48
CA ARG A 444 18.10 25.45 -2.62
C ARG A 444 18.76 24.53 -3.65
N LYS A 445 19.32 23.39 -3.23
CA LYS A 445 19.92 22.39 -4.13
C LYS A 445 18.87 21.52 -4.85
N GLY A 446 17.72 21.27 -4.24
CA GLY A 446 16.58 20.61 -4.91
C GLY A 446 15.96 21.44 -6.05
N ARG A 447 16.07 22.77 -6.00
CA ARG A 447 15.46 23.69 -6.98
C ARG A 447 16.38 24.20 -8.12
N LYS A 448 17.69 23.96 -8.08
CA LYS A 448 18.62 24.41 -9.14
C LYS A 448 19.35 23.25 -9.82
N LYS A 449 19.22 23.16 -11.15
CA LYS A 449 20.06 22.33 -12.03
C LYS A 449 21.56 22.53 -11.70
N LEU A 450 22.26 21.39 -11.53
CA LEU A 450 23.67 21.08 -11.85
C LEU A 450 24.76 22.14 -11.56
N ARG A 451 25.67 21.82 -10.62
CA ARG A 451 27.14 21.80 -10.85
C ARG A 451 27.88 21.15 -9.66
N VAL A 452 28.82 20.26 -10.00
CA VAL A 452 29.78 19.59 -9.10
C VAL A 452 30.84 20.58 -8.64
N SER A 453 31.15 20.62 -7.33
CA SER A 453 32.53 20.59 -6.77
C SER A 453 32.59 20.99 -5.28
N HIS A 454 33.12 20.07 -4.47
CA HIS A 454 34.12 20.29 -3.41
C HIS A 454 33.76 20.85 -2.01
N VAL A 455 34.54 20.30 -1.04
CA VAL A 455 34.82 20.72 0.36
C VAL A 455 33.75 20.37 1.41
N GLN A 456 34.02 19.89 2.62
CA GLN A 456 35.05 19.14 3.38
C GLN A 456 34.48 19.08 4.82
N LYS A 457 34.94 18.09 5.61
CA LYS A 457 35.06 18.09 7.09
C LYS A 457 33.96 18.80 7.91
N LEU A 458 33.11 18.02 8.57
CA LEU A 458 32.63 18.38 9.90
C LEU A 458 33.13 17.32 10.88
N SER A 459 33.92 17.82 11.83
CA SER A 459 34.55 17.18 12.96
C SER A 459 33.52 16.58 13.93
N ALA A 460 33.90 15.43 14.51
CA ALA A 460 33.26 14.87 15.69
C ALA A 460 33.27 15.86 16.87
N PRO A 461 32.26 15.87 17.76
CA PRO A 461 32.40 16.50 19.06
C PRO A 461 33.24 15.59 19.97
N THR A 462 34.24 16.24 20.54
CA THR A 462 35.21 15.84 21.54
C THR A 462 34.57 15.18 22.77
N SER A 463 35.08 14.00 23.12
CA SER A 463 35.47 13.58 24.48
C SER A 463 34.99 14.46 25.65
N TYR A 464 34.03 13.95 26.43
CA TYR A 464 33.94 14.30 27.85
C TYR A 464 34.87 13.37 28.64
N LYS A 465 35.97 13.92 29.14
CA LYS A 465 36.76 13.35 30.23
C LYS A 465 36.93 14.40 31.33
N HIS A 466 36.37 14.03 32.48
CA HIS A 466 36.70 14.40 33.86
C HIS A 466 36.64 15.85 34.31
N LEU A 467 35.82 16.06 35.36
CA LEU A 467 36.24 16.77 36.56
C LEU A 467 35.71 16.03 37.80
N THR A 468 36.69 15.59 38.61
CA THR A 468 36.68 15.24 40.05
C THR A 468 35.70 14.20 40.59
#